data_AF-A0A524RQ97-F1
#
_entry.id   AF-A0A524RQ97-F1
#
_cell.length_a   1.000
_cell.length_b   1.000
_cell.length_c   1.000
_cell.angle_alpha   90.00
_cell.angle_beta   90.00
_cell.angle_gamma   90.00
#
_symmetry.space_group_name_H-M   'P 1'
#
loop_
_entity.id
_entity.type
_entity.pdbx_description
1 polymer ?
#
loop_
_entity_poly.entity_id
_entity_poly.type
_entity_poly.pdbx_seq_one_letter_code
_entity_poly.pdbx_strand_id
1 'polypeptide(L)'
;MGFFDRLSRLLRANLNDLVSKAEDPVKVLDQAMIDMQAELVKLRQAVATALASQRRLKSQADQAEGQAGHWLERAEQALRAGEEDLARQALTRRRASLETHQALAPQLEAATGQAEALKQSLLKLEGKLSEAKTRKNMLKARAQAAQAQVQLQNSVEGLSTDSAMAAFERMEEKVEALEAVSAVNVELAGTNLESRFMALEGTESVNAELSALKRQINPAAHDKAPGQPQAKADDTDLEALRRSIEQP
;
A
#
# COMPACT_ATOMS: atom_id res chain seq x y z
N MET A 1 -7.35 14.65 -39.55
CA MET A 1 -7.50 13.69 -38.43
C MET A 1 -6.28 13.73 -37.53
N GLY A 2 -6.41 14.38 -36.37
CA GLY A 2 -5.27 14.68 -35.49
C GLY A 2 -4.80 13.48 -34.66
N PHE A 3 -3.55 13.54 -34.19
CA PHE A 3 -2.96 12.58 -33.23
C PHE A 3 -3.88 12.31 -32.04
N PHE A 4 -4.55 13.34 -31.52
CA PHE A 4 -5.53 13.23 -30.45
C PHE A 4 -6.73 12.34 -30.77
N ASP A 5 -7.16 12.28 -32.03
CA ASP A 5 -8.28 11.46 -32.48
C ASP A 5 -7.86 9.99 -32.65
N ARG A 6 -6.56 9.75 -32.85
CA ARG A 6 -5.97 8.40 -32.82
C ARG A 6 -5.76 7.95 -31.39
N LEU A 7 -5.28 8.83 -30.50
CA LEU A 7 -5.11 8.53 -29.08
C LEU A 7 -6.47 8.30 -28.37
N SER A 8 -7.49 9.10 -28.69
CA SER A 8 -8.86 8.90 -28.16
C SER A 8 -9.49 7.60 -28.66
N ARG A 9 -9.24 7.22 -29.92
CA ARG A 9 -9.66 5.94 -30.48
C ARG A 9 -8.92 4.77 -29.87
N LEU A 10 -7.61 4.88 -29.65
CA LEU A 10 -6.83 3.85 -28.97
C LEU A 10 -7.33 3.67 -27.53
N LEU A 11 -7.58 4.76 -26.80
CA LEU A 11 -8.17 4.70 -25.46
C LEU A 11 -9.57 4.06 -25.46
N ARG A 12 -10.46 4.45 -26.40
CA ARG A 12 -11.82 3.88 -26.50
C ARG A 12 -11.85 2.43 -26.98
N ALA A 13 -11.05 2.09 -27.98
CA ALA A 13 -11.00 0.75 -28.55
C ALA A 13 -10.40 -0.25 -27.55
N ASN A 14 -9.39 0.16 -26.77
CA ASN A 14 -8.79 -0.72 -25.77
C ASN A 14 -9.65 -0.83 -24.51
N LEU A 15 -10.36 0.23 -24.09
CA LEU A 15 -11.27 0.16 -22.93
C LEU A 15 -12.42 -0.85 -23.13
N ASN A 16 -12.97 -0.95 -24.34
CA ASN A 16 -14.08 -1.86 -24.62
C ASN A 16 -13.63 -3.34 -24.69
N ASP A 17 -12.39 -3.59 -25.11
CA ASP A 17 -11.81 -4.94 -25.24
C ASP A 17 -11.05 -5.41 -23.97
N LEU A 18 -10.60 -4.48 -23.12
CA LEU A 18 -9.99 -4.76 -21.81
C LEU A 18 -11.03 -4.99 -20.71
N VAL A 19 -12.20 -4.33 -20.77
CA VAL A 19 -13.28 -4.59 -19.79
C VAL A 19 -13.82 -6.02 -19.89
N SER A 20 -13.75 -6.64 -21.07
CA SER A 20 -14.23 -8.00 -21.32
C SER A 20 -13.17 -9.09 -21.10
N LYS A 21 -11.88 -8.73 -20.93
CA LYS A 21 -10.76 -9.69 -20.79
C LYS A 21 -9.79 -9.45 -19.62
N ALA A 22 -9.86 -8.31 -18.93
CA ALA A 22 -8.94 -8.01 -17.83
C ALA A 22 -9.40 -8.70 -16.53
N GLU A 23 -8.61 -9.64 -16.04
CA GLU A 23 -8.77 -10.25 -14.71
C GLU A 23 -8.61 -9.23 -13.56
N ASP A 24 -8.01 -8.06 -13.80
CA ASP A 24 -7.87 -6.98 -12.81
C ASP A 24 -7.96 -5.56 -13.45
N PRO A 25 -9.08 -4.84 -13.30
CA PRO A 25 -9.26 -3.49 -13.85
C PRO A 25 -8.29 -2.45 -13.25
N VAL A 26 -7.72 -2.71 -12.08
CA VAL A 26 -6.75 -1.79 -11.45
C VAL A 26 -5.42 -1.81 -12.22
N LYS A 27 -4.95 -2.98 -12.65
CA LYS A 27 -3.72 -3.13 -13.44
C LYS A 27 -3.79 -2.44 -14.79
N VAL A 28 -4.96 -2.48 -15.44
CA VAL A 28 -5.17 -1.78 -16.72
C VAL A 28 -5.05 -0.26 -16.55
N LEU A 29 -5.61 0.30 -15.47
CA LEU A 29 -5.49 1.72 -15.15
C LEU A 29 -4.05 2.09 -14.76
N ASP A 30 -3.32 1.19 -14.09
CA ASP A 30 -1.90 1.36 -13.80
C ASP A 30 -1.07 1.44 -15.09
N GLN A 31 -1.28 0.52 -16.03
CA GLN A 31 -0.56 0.52 -17.32
C GLN A 31 -0.89 1.75 -18.16
N ALA A 32 -2.16 2.13 -18.27
CA ALA A 32 -2.56 3.33 -19.01
C ALA A 32 -1.88 4.59 -18.46
N MET A 33 -1.71 4.70 -17.14
CA MET A 33 -0.97 5.81 -16.53
C MET A 33 0.52 5.80 -16.86
N ILE A 34 1.15 4.63 -16.94
CA ILE A 34 2.55 4.48 -17.36
C ILE A 34 2.72 4.94 -18.81
N ASP A 35 1.84 4.49 -19.70
CA ASP A 35 1.87 4.85 -21.12
C ASP A 35 1.69 6.36 -21.31
N MET A 36 0.72 6.99 -20.63
CA MET A 36 0.52 8.43 -20.68
C MET A 36 1.72 9.22 -20.13
N GLN A 37 2.41 8.71 -19.10
CA GLN A 37 3.65 9.33 -18.60
C GLN A 37 4.79 9.22 -19.61
N ALA A 38 4.92 8.08 -20.29
CA ALA A 38 5.91 7.90 -21.34
C ALA A 38 5.65 8.85 -22.54
N GLU A 39 4.39 9.01 -22.94
CA GLU A 39 3.99 9.99 -23.96
C GLU A 39 4.30 11.43 -23.55
N LEU A 40 4.07 11.76 -22.27
CA LEU A 40 4.40 13.08 -21.73
C LEU A 40 5.90 13.39 -21.82
N VAL A 41 6.75 12.41 -21.52
CA VAL A 41 8.21 12.55 -21.67
C VAL A 41 8.59 12.80 -23.14
N LYS A 42 8.04 12.01 -24.07
CA LYS A 42 8.28 12.20 -25.52
C LYS A 42 7.83 13.57 -26.00
N LEU A 43 6.66 14.05 -25.54
CA LEU A 43 6.15 15.36 -25.90
C LEU A 43 7.03 16.49 -25.34
N ARG A 44 7.54 16.37 -24.11
CA ARG A 44 8.51 17.31 -23.54
C ARG A 44 9.79 17.37 -24.36
N GLN A 45 10.32 16.23 -24.80
CA GLN A 45 11.49 16.17 -25.69
C GLN A 45 11.20 16.84 -27.05
N ALA A 46 10.02 16.61 -27.63
CA ALA A 46 9.61 17.25 -28.87
C ALA A 46 9.50 18.78 -28.71
N VAL A 47 8.91 19.26 -27.61
CA VAL A 47 8.85 20.70 -27.27
C VAL A 47 10.25 21.28 -27.14
N ALA A 48 11.15 20.60 -26.42
CA ALA A 48 12.53 21.06 -26.25
C ALA A 48 13.26 21.17 -27.59
N THR A 49 13.10 20.17 -28.47
CA THR A 49 13.69 20.16 -29.82
C THR A 49 13.13 21.29 -30.68
N ALA A 50 11.81 21.52 -30.64
CA ALA A 50 11.19 22.62 -31.38
C ALA A 50 11.68 23.99 -30.88
N LEU A 51 11.80 24.18 -29.57
CA LEU A 51 12.34 25.41 -28.98
C LEU A 51 13.81 25.62 -29.31
N ALA A 52 14.61 24.55 -29.33
CA ALA A 52 16.01 24.63 -29.74
C ALA A 52 16.13 25.06 -31.21
N SER A 53 15.30 24.49 -32.10
CA SER A 53 15.22 24.88 -33.51
C SER A 53 14.83 26.36 -33.67
N GLN A 54 13.78 26.79 -32.97
CA GLN A 54 13.32 28.18 -32.96
C GLN A 54 14.44 29.13 -32.51
N ARG A 55 15.13 28.81 -31.39
CA ARG A 55 16.25 29.61 -30.88
C ARG A 55 17.41 29.67 -31.86
N ARG A 56 17.72 28.57 -32.55
CA ARG A 56 18.77 28.53 -33.56
C ARG A 56 18.44 29.45 -34.74
N LEU A 57 17.23 29.38 -35.28
CA LEU A 57 16.77 30.26 -36.35
C LEU A 57 16.79 31.73 -35.93
N LYS A 58 16.31 32.02 -34.71
CA LYS A 58 16.37 33.37 -34.15
C LYS A 58 17.81 33.88 -34.06
N SER A 59 18.72 33.09 -33.52
CA SER A 59 20.13 33.46 -33.42
C SER A 59 20.77 33.72 -34.78
N GLN A 60 20.40 32.97 -35.82
CA GLN A 60 20.88 33.19 -37.19
C GLN A 60 20.32 34.50 -37.77
N ALA A 61 19.03 34.78 -37.54
CA ALA A 61 18.39 36.02 -37.98
C ALA A 61 19.01 37.24 -37.28
N ASP A 62 19.17 37.17 -35.96
CA ASP A 62 19.79 38.23 -35.14
C ASP A 62 21.26 38.45 -35.58
N GLN A 63 21.99 37.38 -35.93
CA GLN A 63 23.37 37.49 -36.44
C GLN A 63 23.42 38.18 -37.81
N ALA A 64 22.52 37.82 -38.73
CA ALA A 64 22.45 38.44 -40.06
C ALA A 64 22.11 39.94 -39.96
N GLU A 65 21.20 40.30 -39.05
CA GLU A 65 20.88 41.70 -38.75
C GLU A 65 22.08 42.45 -38.16
N GLY A 66 22.79 41.85 -37.20
CA GLY A 66 24.03 42.43 -36.65
C GLY A 66 25.11 42.65 -37.71
N GLN A 67 25.28 41.71 -38.65
CA GLN A 67 26.18 41.88 -39.79
C GLN A 67 25.76 43.04 -40.71
N ALA A 68 24.45 43.19 -40.95
CA ALA A 68 23.92 44.31 -41.73
C ALA A 68 24.17 45.68 -41.05
N GLY A 69 24.11 45.72 -39.71
CA GLY A 69 24.51 46.88 -38.91
C GLY A 69 26.00 47.19 -39.06
N HIS A 70 26.86 46.18 -38.89
CA HIS A 70 28.31 46.34 -39.01
C HIS A 70 28.77 46.83 -40.40
N TRP A 71 28.15 46.32 -41.46
CA TRP A 71 28.43 46.78 -42.82
C TRP A 71 27.92 48.20 -43.09
N LEU A 72 26.88 48.66 -42.39
CA LEU A 72 26.43 50.04 -42.45
C LEU A 72 27.47 50.98 -41.82
N GLU A 73 27.92 50.66 -40.61
CA GLU A 73 28.95 51.46 -39.92
C GLU A 73 30.21 51.59 -40.77
N ARG A 74 30.63 50.50 -41.42
CA ARG A 74 31.76 50.51 -42.37
C ARG A 74 31.50 51.36 -43.60
N ALA A 75 30.28 51.32 -44.15
CA ALA A 75 29.92 52.16 -45.28
C ALA A 75 29.96 53.66 -44.90
N GLU A 76 29.45 54.01 -43.73
CA GLU A 76 29.50 55.37 -43.20
C GLU A 76 30.94 55.86 -42.98
N GLN A 77 31.81 55.00 -42.42
CA GLN A 77 33.24 55.31 -42.25
C GLN A 77 33.93 55.54 -43.60
N ALA A 78 33.69 54.68 -44.59
CA ALA A 78 34.25 54.82 -45.93
C ALA A 78 33.79 56.13 -46.62
N LEU A 79 32.51 56.49 -46.49
CA LEU A 79 31.99 57.77 -47.00
C LEU A 79 32.64 58.98 -46.34
N ARG A 80 32.85 58.95 -45.01
CA ARG A 80 33.55 60.03 -44.30
C ARG A 80 35.00 60.17 -44.75
N ALA A 81 35.62 59.08 -45.20
CA ALA A 81 36.98 59.07 -45.76
C ALA A 81 37.04 59.44 -47.25
N GLY A 82 35.91 59.68 -47.93
CA GLY A 82 35.85 59.95 -49.36
C GLY A 82 35.99 58.71 -50.26
N GLU A 83 36.02 57.51 -49.68
CA GLU A 83 36.19 56.24 -50.36
C GLU A 83 34.84 55.67 -50.82
N GLU A 84 34.22 56.29 -51.83
CA GLU A 84 32.86 55.93 -52.27
C GLU A 84 32.73 54.48 -52.76
N ASP A 85 33.76 53.94 -53.44
CA ASP A 85 33.70 52.59 -53.97
C ASP A 85 33.76 51.54 -52.86
N LEU A 86 34.51 51.82 -51.78
CA LEU A 86 34.52 50.98 -50.58
C LEU A 86 33.17 51.04 -49.86
N ALA A 87 32.55 52.22 -49.80
CA ALA A 87 31.20 52.38 -49.24
C ALA A 87 30.16 51.59 -50.06
N ARG A 88 30.20 51.65 -51.39
CA ARG A 88 29.33 50.87 -52.28
C ARG A 88 29.47 49.37 -52.01
N GLN A 89 30.70 48.86 -51.91
CA GLN A 89 30.95 47.44 -51.59
C GLN A 89 30.41 47.04 -50.21
N ALA A 90 30.59 47.88 -49.19
CA ALA A 90 30.05 47.63 -47.86
C ALA A 90 28.52 47.59 -47.87
N LEU A 91 27.85 48.50 -48.59
CA LEU A 91 26.40 48.49 -48.76
C LEU A 91 25.89 47.25 -49.51
N THR A 92 26.63 46.74 -50.50
CA THR A 92 26.31 45.46 -51.15
C THR A 92 26.30 44.30 -50.15
N ARG A 93 27.29 44.23 -49.25
CA ARG A 93 27.36 43.20 -48.21
C ARG A 93 26.27 43.36 -47.15
N ARG A 94 25.94 44.59 -46.76
CA ARG A 94 24.77 44.89 -45.91
C ARG A 94 23.50 44.34 -46.54
N ARG A 95 23.27 44.62 -47.82
CA ARG A 95 22.08 44.16 -48.53
C ARG A 95 21.96 42.64 -48.53
N ALA A 96 23.03 41.91 -48.84
CA ALA A 96 23.04 40.45 -48.78
C ALA A 96 22.71 39.91 -47.36
N SER A 97 23.20 40.59 -46.32
CA SER A 97 22.92 40.23 -44.92
C SER A 97 21.44 40.47 -44.56
N LEU A 98 20.85 41.58 -45.02
CA LEU A 98 19.42 41.88 -44.85
C LEU A 98 18.53 40.90 -45.62
N GLU A 99 18.89 40.53 -46.84
CA GLU A 99 18.18 39.52 -47.62
C GLU A 99 18.20 38.16 -46.89
N THR A 100 19.32 37.80 -46.26
CA THR A 100 19.42 36.60 -45.42
C THR A 100 18.50 36.68 -44.21
N HIS A 101 18.50 37.80 -43.49
CA HIS A 101 17.59 38.01 -42.35
C HIS A 101 16.11 37.91 -42.78
N GLN A 102 15.74 38.54 -43.89
CA GLN A 102 14.37 38.48 -44.44
C GLN A 102 13.98 37.06 -44.84
N ALA A 103 14.89 36.28 -45.42
CA ALA A 103 14.64 34.89 -45.78
C ALA A 103 14.45 33.96 -44.55
N LEU A 104 15.01 34.33 -43.40
CA LEU A 104 14.85 33.59 -42.14
C LEU A 104 13.56 33.94 -41.39
N ALA A 105 12.98 35.13 -41.61
CA ALA A 105 11.76 35.58 -40.95
C ALA A 105 10.58 34.59 -41.06
N PRO A 106 10.16 34.11 -42.25
CA PRO A 106 9.04 33.16 -42.35
C PRO A 106 9.37 31.80 -41.71
N GLN A 107 10.64 31.38 -41.72
CA GLN A 107 11.07 30.14 -41.07
C GLN A 107 10.98 30.26 -39.55
N LEU A 108 11.39 31.40 -39.00
CA LEU A 108 11.29 31.69 -37.58
C LEU A 108 9.84 31.78 -37.11
N GLU A 109 8.96 32.39 -37.91
CA GLU A 109 7.52 32.45 -37.63
C GLU A 109 6.91 31.04 -37.59
N ALA A 110 7.17 30.22 -38.60
CA ALA A 110 6.71 28.83 -38.64
C ALA A 110 7.21 28.01 -37.45
N ALA A 111 8.51 28.13 -37.12
CA ALA A 111 9.10 27.44 -35.97
C ALA A 111 8.50 27.91 -34.63
N THR A 112 8.19 29.20 -34.51
CA THR A 112 7.53 29.78 -33.33
C THR A 112 6.12 29.22 -33.18
N GLY A 113 5.31 29.22 -34.24
CA GLY A 113 3.97 28.63 -34.24
C GLY A 113 3.98 27.14 -33.89
N GLN A 114 4.93 26.37 -34.42
CA GLN A 114 5.08 24.95 -34.08
C GLN A 114 5.44 24.75 -32.60
N ALA A 115 6.39 25.53 -32.07
CA ALA A 115 6.80 25.44 -30.67
C ALA A 115 5.64 25.80 -29.72
N GLU A 116 4.83 26.80 -30.06
CA GLU A 116 3.64 27.16 -29.30
C GLU A 116 2.55 26.08 -29.33
N ALA A 117 2.27 25.51 -30.51
CA ALA A 117 1.30 24.42 -30.63
C ALA A 117 1.70 23.19 -29.80
N LEU A 118 3.00 22.86 -29.78
CA LEU A 118 3.53 21.77 -28.96
C LEU A 118 3.46 22.10 -27.46
N LYS A 119 3.76 23.34 -27.04
CA LYS A 119 3.59 23.78 -25.64
C LYS A 119 2.14 23.68 -25.19
N GLN A 120 1.19 24.15 -26.00
CA GLN A 120 -0.24 24.03 -25.68
C GLN A 120 -0.68 22.58 -25.58
N SER A 121 -0.17 21.71 -26.46
CA SER A 121 -0.44 20.27 -26.40
C SER A 121 0.13 19.63 -25.14
N LEU A 122 1.32 20.06 -24.71
CA LEU A 122 1.95 19.62 -23.46
C LEU A 122 1.08 19.98 -22.25
N LEU A 123 0.66 21.24 -22.13
CA LEU A 123 -0.21 21.68 -21.03
C LEU A 123 -1.52 20.90 -20.99
N LYS A 124 -2.14 20.65 -22.15
CA LYS A 124 -3.35 19.83 -22.25
C LYS A 124 -3.11 18.39 -21.78
N LEU A 125 -1.98 17.79 -22.14
CA LEU A 125 -1.64 16.42 -21.73
C LEU A 125 -1.36 16.33 -20.22
N GLU A 126 -0.67 17.32 -19.65
CA GLU A 126 -0.43 17.42 -18.21
C GLU A 126 -1.74 17.53 -17.42
N GLY A 127 -2.67 18.37 -17.88
CA GLY A 127 -4.01 18.48 -17.30
C GLY A 127 -4.78 17.15 -17.34
N LYS A 128 -4.79 16.49 -18.51
CA LYS A 128 -5.43 15.17 -18.66
C LYS A 128 -4.78 14.09 -17.79
N LEU A 129 -3.47 14.12 -17.61
CA LEU A 129 -2.76 13.17 -16.75
C LEU A 129 -3.14 13.38 -15.28
N SER A 130 -3.28 14.63 -14.85
CA SER A 130 -3.77 14.97 -13.50
C SER A 130 -5.19 14.44 -13.26
N GLU A 131 -6.11 14.70 -14.21
CA GLU A 131 -7.47 14.16 -14.14
C GLU A 131 -7.48 12.62 -14.12
N ALA A 132 -6.69 11.99 -14.98
CA ALA A 132 -6.59 10.53 -15.06
C ALA A 132 -6.08 9.93 -13.74
N LYS A 133 -5.09 10.57 -13.09
CA LYS A 133 -4.57 10.15 -11.78
C LYS A 133 -5.66 10.21 -10.70
N THR A 134 -6.43 11.29 -10.65
CA THR A 134 -7.54 11.44 -9.71
C THR A 134 -8.63 10.38 -9.94
N ARG A 135 -9.04 10.17 -11.20
CA ARG A 135 -10.03 9.14 -11.56
C ARG A 135 -9.53 7.73 -11.21
N LYS A 136 -8.27 7.41 -11.50
CA LYS A 136 -7.65 6.13 -11.14
C LYS A 136 -7.71 5.89 -9.63
N ASN A 137 -7.32 6.87 -8.81
CA ASN A 137 -7.35 6.74 -7.35
C ASN A 137 -8.77 6.50 -6.83
N MET A 138 -9.76 7.22 -7.37
CA MET A 138 -11.17 7.01 -7.04
C MET A 138 -11.65 5.60 -7.40
N LEU A 139 -11.32 5.13 -8.60
CA LEU A 139 -11.72 3.79 -9.06
C LEU A 139 -11.05 2.69 -8.25
N LYS A 140 -9.77 2.86 -7.88
CA LYS A 140 -9.04 1.93 -7.00
C LYS A 140 -9.69 1.85 -5.61
N ALA A 141 -10.02 2.99 -5.01
CA ALA A 141 -10.70 3.02 -3.71
C ALA A 141 -12.09 2.34 -3.78
N ARG A 142 -12.86 2.59 -4.84
CA ARG A 142 -14.15 1.91 -5.06
C ARG A 142 -13.99 0.41 -5.25
N ALA A 143 -12.99 -0.04 -6.00
CA ALA A 143 -12.70 -1.46 -6.19
C ALA A 143 -12.33 -2.14 -4.86
N GLN A 144 -11.51 -1.49 -4.03
CA GLN A 144 -11.15 -1.98 -2.70
C GLN A 144 -12.36 -2.05 -1.76
N ALA A 145 -13.21 -1.03 -1.74
CA ALA A 145 -14.43 -1.03 -0.94
C ALA A 145 -15.40 -2.15 -1.37
N ALA A 146 -15.58 -2.34 -2.68
CA ALA A 146 -16.41 -3.42 -3.21
C ALA A 146 -15.84 -4.81 -2.87
N GLN A 147 -14.52 -5.00 -2.97
CA GLN A 147 -13.87 -6.25 -2.57
C GLN A 147 -14.04 -6.52 -1.06
N ALA A 148 -13.89 -5.51 -0.21
CA ALA A 148 -14.11 -5.64 1.22
C ALA A 148 -15.58 -6.00 1.55
N GLN A 149 -16.54 -5.42 0.83
CA GLN A 149 -17.96 -5.73 1.01
C GLN A 149 -18.28 -7.17 0.59
N VAL A 150 -17.73 -7.66 -0.53
CA VAL A 150 -17.86 -9.06 -0.96
C VAL A 150 -17.22 -10.01 0.06
N GLN A 151 -16.02 -9.69 0.56
CA GLN A 151 -15.35 -10.49 1.59
C GLN A 151 -16.16 -10.54 2.89
N LEU A 152 -16.76 -9.42 3.31
CA LEU A 152 -17.65 -9.36 4.47
C LEU A 152 -18.89 -10.23 4.26
N GLN A 153 -19.56 -10.11 3.11
CA GLN A 153 -20.74 -10.91 2.78
C GLN A 153 -20.42 -12.41 2.78
N ASN A 154 -19.31 -12.81 2.14
CA ASN A 154 -18.86 -14.19 2.10
C ASN A 154 -18.46 -14.71 3.50
N SER A 155 -17.89 -13.86 4.36
CA SER A 155 -17.56 -14.22 5.74
C SER A 155 -18.82 -14.37 6.60
N VAL A 156 -19.86 -13.56 6.35
CA VAL A 156 -21.16 -13.67 7.02
C VAL A 156 -21.94 -14.89 6.51
N GLU A 157 -21.89 -15.22 5.21
CA GLU A 157 -22.42 -16.48 4.66
C GLU A 157 -21.65 -17.70 5.16
N GLY A 158 -20.33 -17.59 5.36
CA GLY A 158 -19.49 -18.61 5.99
C GLY A 158 -19.73 -18.75 7.49
N LEU A 159 -20.24 -17.71 8.14
CA LEU A 159 -20.85 -17.74 9.47
C LEU A 159 -22.32 -18.19 9.36
N SER A 160 -22.60 -19.25 8.61
CA SER A 160 -23.90 -19.91 8.69
C SER A 160 -24.12 -20.32 10.15
N THR A 161 -25.22 -19.86 10.73
CA THR A 161 -25.71 -20.16 12.09
C THR A 161 -25.66 -21.67 12.39
N ASP A 162 -25.73 -22.51 11.35
CA ASP A 162 -25.60 -23.96 11.37
C ASP A 162 -24.24 -24.46 11.88
N SER A 163 -23.13 -23.76 11.62
CA SER A 163 -21.79 -24.21 12.05
C SER A 163 -21.54 -23.96 13.54
N ALA A 164 -22.09 -22.87 14.07
CA ALA A 164 -22.03 -22.54 15.50
C ALA A 164 -23.02 -23.39 16.31
N MET A 165 -24.21 -23.67 15.78
CA MET A 165 -25.17 -24.61 16.38
C MET A 165 -24.66 -26.06 16.35
N ALA A 166 -24.07 -26.52 15.25
CA ALA A 166 -23.44 -27.84 15.17
C ALA A 166 -22.21 -27.98 16.10
N ALA A 167 -21.53 -26.87 16.42
CA ALA A 167 -20.46 -26.89 17.44
C ALA A 167 -21.03 -26.99 18.86
N PHE A 168 -22.20 -26.38 19.12
CA PHE A 168 -22.93 -26.53 20.38
C PHE A 168 -23.47 -27.96 20.57
N GLU A 169 -24.12 -28.55 19.56
CA GLU A 169 -24.64 -29.94 19.63
C GLU A 169 -23.51 -30.95 19.90
N ARG A 170 -22.34 -30.83 19.26
CA ARG A 170 -21.19 -31.70 19.52
C ARG A 170 -20.63 -31.53 20.93
N MET A 171 -20.78 -30.35 21.52
CA MET A 171 -20.33 -30.09 22.88
C MET A 171 -21.32 -30.67 23.90
N GLU A 172 -22.62 -30.58 23.62
CA GLU A 172 -23.70 -31.19 24.40
C GLU A 172 -23.57 -32.72 24.42
N GLU A 173 -23.39 -33.36 23.26
CA GLU A 173 -23.19 -34.83 23.15
C GLU A 173 -21.94 -35.30 23.91
N LYS A 174 -20.89 -34.47 23.92
CA LYS A 174 -19.64 -34.79 24.64
C LYS A 174 -19.77 -34.60 26.15
N VAL A 175 -20.57 -33.63 26.60
CA VAL A 175 -20.93 -33.47 28.01
C VAL A 175 -21.79 -34.64 28.47
N GLU A 176 -22.80 -35.03 27.71
CA GLU A 176 -23.65 -36.18 28.02
C GLU A 176 -22.86 -37.49 28.08
N ALA A 177 -21.91 -37.71 27.17
CA ALA A 177 -21.00 -38.85 27.22
C ALA A 177 -20.09 -38.84 28.45
N LEU A 178 -19.60 -37.66 28.87
CA LEU A 178 -18.80 -37.52 30.09
C LEU A 178 -19.65 -37.76 31.36
N GLU A 179 -20.89 -37.30 31.38
CA GLU A 179 -21.85 -37.57 32.45
C GLU A 179 -22.19 -39.06 32.54
N ALA A 180 -22.41 -39.73 31.41
CA ALA A 180 -22.63 -41.17 31.36
C ALA A 180 -21.41 -41.97 31.88
N VAL A 181 -20.20 -41.57 31.51
CA VAL A 181 -18.95 -42.16 32.05
C VAL A 181 -18.81 -41.88 33.55
N SER A 182 -19.24 -40.71 34.02
CA SER A 182 -19.26 -40.40 35.46
C SER A 182 -20.26 -41.28 36.22
N ALA A 183 -21.44 -41.54 35.64
CA ALA A 183 -22.45 -42.43 36.22
C ALA A 183 -21.95 -43.88 36.29
N VAL A 184 -21.29 -44.37 35.24
CA VAL A 184 -20.66 -45.69 35.21
C VAL A 184 -19.49 -45.78 36.21
N ASN A 185 -18.71 -44.72 36.40
CA ASN A 185 -17.65 -44.69 37.41
C ASN A 185 -18.19 -44.67 38.85
N VAL A 186 -19.35 -44.07 39.10
CA VAL A 186 -20.05 -44.17 40.41
C VAL A 186 -20.55 -45.59 40.64
N GLU A 187 -21.08 -46.25 39.60
CA GLU A 187 -21.53 -47.65 39.68
C GLU A 187 -20.35 -48.63 39.87
N LEU A 188 -19.24 -48.42 39.15
CA LEU A 188 -17.99 -49.17 39.31
C LEU A 188 -17.32 -48.90 40.66
N ALA A 189 -17.37 -47.67 41.18
CA ALA A 189 -16.91 -47.36 42.54
C ALA A 189 -17.76 -48.08 43.60
N GLY A 190 -19.06 -48.26 43.35
CA GLY A 190 -19.93 -49.12 44.15
C GLY A 190 -19.45 -50.58 44.18
N THR A 191 -19.07 -51.15 43.03
CA THR A 191 -18.55 -52.53 42.96
C THR A 191 -17.18 -52.71 43.61
N ASN A 192 -16.35 -51.66 43.64
CA ASN A 192 -15.00 -51.71 44.22
C ASN A 192 -14.97 -51.39 45.73
N LEU A 193 -16.07 -50.86 46.29
CA LEU A 193 -16.24 -50.66 47.74
C LEU A 193 -16.66 -51.97 48.43
N GLU A 194 -17.55 -52.75 47.79
CA GLU A 194 -17.99 -54.07 48.27
C GLU A 194 -16.83 -55.09 48.31
N SER A 195 -15.97 -55.10 47.28
CA SER A 195 -14.77 -55.94 47.25
C SER A 195 -13.73 -55.54 48.32
N ARG A 196 -13.69 -54.25 48.69
CA ARG A 196 -12.87 -53.74 49.80
C ARG A 196 -13.44 -54.09 51.16
N PHE A 197 -14.76 -54.19 51.33
CA PHE A 197 -15.39 -54.69 52.55
C PHE A 197 -15.15 -56.20 52.76
N MET A 198 -15.27 -57.02 51.72
CA MET A 198 -14.92 -58.45 51.79
C MET A 198 -13.44 -58.70 52.12
N ALA A 199 -12.54 -57.82 51.69
CA ALA A 199 -11.11 -57.90 52.04
C ALA A 199 -10.81 -57.43 53.47
N LEU A 200 -11.67 -56.59 54.06
CA LEU A 200 -11.57 -56.11 55.45
C LEU A 200 -12.09 -57.15 56.47
N GLU A 201 -13.06 -57.99 56.11
CA GLU A 201 -13.54 -59.09 56.97
C GLU A 201 -12.54 -60.25 57.13
N GLY A 202 -11.52 -60.34 56.28
CA GLY A 202 -10.55 -61.45 56.28
C GLY A 202 -9.37 -61.34 57.24
N THR A 203 -9.19 -60.20 57.93
CA THR A 203 -7.94 -59.92 58.68
C THR A 203 -8.13 -59.16 59.99
N GLU A 204 -9.18 -59.43 60.76
CA GLU A 204 -9.44 -58.71 62.02
C GLU A 204 -9.59 -59.56 63.30
N SER A 205 -9.27 -60.87 63.30
CA SER A 205 -9.39 -61.72 64.52
C SER A 205 -8.09 -62.05 65.25
N VAL A 206 -6.93 -62.05 64.59
CA VAL A 206 -5.68 -62.55 65.22
C VAL A 206 -4.93 -61.48 66.03
N ASN A 207 -5.08 -60.20 65.68
CA ASN A 207 -4.49 -59.10 66.45
C ASN A 207 -5.34 -58.66 67.66
N ALA A 208 -6.65 -58.94 67.64
CA ALA A 208 -7.55 -58.69 68.76
C ALA A 208 -7.20 -59.60 69.97
N GLU A 209 -6.90 -60.88 69.72
CA GLU A 209 -6.50 -61.84 70.76
C GLU A 209 -5.15 -61.51 71.42
N LEU A 210 -4.19 -60.96 70.65
CA LEU A 210 -2.87 -60.58 71.15
C LEU A 210 -2.92 -59.30 72.02
N SER A 211 -3.88 -58.41 71.75
CA SER A 211 -4.14 -57.21 72.55
C SER A 211 -4.84 -57.52 73.89
N ALA A 212 -5.68 -58.55 73.94
CA ALA A 212 -6.26 -59.07 75.17
C ALA A 212 -5.18 -59.70 76.08
N LEU A 213 -4.23 -60.43 75.49
CA LEU A 213 -3.11 -61.05 76.22
C LEU A 213 -2.11 -60.02 76.80
N LYS A 214 -1.90 -58.89 76.12
CA LYS A 214 -1.06 -57.78 76.61
C LYS A 214 -1.74 -56.93 77.69
N ARG A 215 -3.06 -56.75 77.62
CA ARG A 215 -3.84 -56.04 78.65
C ARG A 215 -3.96 -56.82 79.96
N GLN A 216 -3.76 -58.13 79.93
CA GLN A 216 -3.61 -58.96 81.13
C GLN A 216 -2.23 -58.79 81.82
N ILE A 217 -1.27 -58.10 81.18
CA ILE A 217 0.11 -57.98 81.65
C ILE A 217 0.48 -56.55 82.10
N ASN A 218 -0.24 -55.48 81.70
CA ASN A 218 0.05 -54.12 82.20
C ASN A 218 -1.10 -53.09 82.02
N PRO A 219 -1.77 -52.60 83.08
CA PRO A 219 -2.81 -51.57 82.99
C PRO A 219 -2.33 -50.21 83.56
N ALA A 220 -2.06 -49.23 82.69
CA ALA A 220 -2.10 -47.82 83.10
C ALA A 220 -2.30 -46.89 81.89
N ALA A 221 -3.38 -46.10 81.97
CA ALA A 221 -3.59 -44.77 81.38
C ALA A 221 -3.88 -44.63 79.87
N HIS A 222 -5.18 -44.73 79.54
CA HIS A 222 -6.03 -43.65 78.99
C HIS A 222 -5.37 -42.23 79.00
N ASP A 223 -5.60 -41.29 78.07
CA ASP A 223 -6.83 -40.96 77.34
C ASP A 223 -6.59 -39.79 76.36
N LYS A 224 -7.53 -39.64 75.41
CA LYS A 224 -7.99 -38.40 74.74
C LYS A 224 -7.26 -37.83 73.49
N ALA A 225 -8.03 -37.84 72.41
CA ALA A 225 -7.91 -37.07 71.16
C ALA A 225 -8.71 -35.72 71.26
N PRO A 226 -9.05 -35.02 70.15
CA PRO A 226 -8.23 -34.08 69.35
C PRO A 226 -8.92 -32.69 69.14
N GLY A 227 -8.25 -31.72 68.49
CA GLY A 227 -8.90 -30.50 67.99
C GLY A 227 -7.97 -29.48 67.29
N GLN A 228 -8.26 -29.16 66.02
CA GLN A 228 -7.74 -27.99 65.24
C GLN A 228 -8.74 -26.80 65.38
N PRO A 229 -8.70 -25.63 64.66
CA PRO A 229 -7.81 -25.13 63.57
C PRO A 229 -7.53 -23.58 63.48
N GLN A 230 -6.87 -23.14 62.37
CA GLN A 230 -6.89 -21.81 61.65
C GLN A 230 -6.08 -20.62 62.25
N ALA A 231 -5.49 -19.62 61.53
CA ALA A 231 -5.49 -19.16 60.12
C ALA A 231 -4.34 -18.12 59.81
N LYS A 232 -3.95 -18.06 58.51
CA LYS A 232 -3.59 -16.93 57.58
C LYS A 232 -2.80 -15.66 58.02
N ALA A 233 -1.80 -15.27 57.21
CA ALA A 233 -1.80 -14.07 56.32
C ALA A 233 -0.43 -13.88 55.60
N ASP A 234 -0.48 -13.58 54.29
CA ASP A 234 0.64 -13.22 53.39
C ASP A 234 0.66 -11.69 53.18
N ASP A 235 1.86 -11.08 53.14
CA ASP A 235 2.14 -9.67 52.81
C ASP A 235 3.01 -9.59 51.54
N THR A 236 2.50 -8.98 50.47
CA THR A 236 3.29 -8.59 49.27
C THR A 236 2.94 -7.17 48.86
N ASP A 237 3.44 -6.18 49.62
CA ASP A 237 3.30 -4.74 49.36
C ASP A 237 4.67 -4.03 49.18
N LEU A 238 5.72 -4.78 48.83
CA LEU A 238 7.09 -4.24 48.72
C LEU A 238 7.49 -3.76 47.31
N GLU A 239 6.64 -3.88 46.29
CA GLU A 239 7.00 -3.45 44.92
C GLU A 239 6.63 -1.99 44.60
N ALA A 240 5.84 -1.31 45.44
CA ALA A 240 5.43 0.07 45.21
C ALA A 240 6.51 1.13 45.52
N LEU A 241 7.57 0.79 46.27
CA LEU A 241 8.60 1.73 46.73
C LEU A 241 9.82 1.88 45.81
N ARG A 242 9.90 1.11 44.71
CA ARG A 242 11.04 1.19 43.77
C ARG A 242 10.84 2.15 42.59
N ARG A 243 9.63 2.70 42.39
CA ARG A 243 9.33 3.57 41.23
C ARG A 243 9.44 5.08 41.50
N SER A 244 9.78 5.53 42.71
CA SER A 244 9.76 6.96 43.06
C SER A 244 11.13 7.65 43.18
N ILE A 245 12.24 7.03 42.79
CA ILE A 245 13.59 7.61 42.97
C ILE A 245 14.34 7.91 41.64
N GLU A 246 13.81 7.58 40.47
CA GLU A 246 14.39 8.04 39.19
C GLU A 246 13.60 9.21 38.61
N GLN A 247 14.03 10.43 38.95
CA GLN A 247 14.28 11.59 38.07
C GLN A 247 14.02 12.92 38.79
N PRO A 248 14.71 14.01 38.41
CA PRO A 248 15.86 14.14 37.49
C PRO A 248 17.20 14.39 38.19
#